data_AF-A0A821W798-F1
#
_entry.id   AF-A0A821W798-F1
#
_cell.length_a   1.000
_cell.length_b   1.000
_cell.length_c   1.000
_cell.angle_alpha   90.00
_cell.angle_beta   90.00
_cell.angle_gamma   90.00
#
_symmetry.space_group_name_H-M   'P 1'
#
loop_
_entity.id
_entity.type
_entity.pdbx_description
1 polymer ?
#
loop_
_entity_poly.entity_id
_entity_poly.type
_entity_poly.pdbx_seq_one_letter_code
_entity_poly.pdbx_strand_id
1 'polypeptide(L)'
;TRFGATVTTLQQEIPSIQSMRRIRLLKIMECFSGDVEQVRKFIQVFEERHHEHNENSSVSRHEKREELKTKYATHHVVQQKKEKLEELNAKYANQIAQLENDGIIIKNKQLLIRLLEKTDGQVDVVKQLLNERKEYRDKYRNEAQDITTQETDETESTLKERCKLSVDGIDTLKRLRSAGVHGNPMKVLAIFHKCNESIEMTIVRTQEERYRTSLFRWK
;
A
#
# COMPACT_ATOMS: atom_id res chain seq x y z
N THR A 1 56.13 35.29 0.40
CA THR A 1 55.85 33.84 0.42
C THR A 1 55.96 33.29 -0.99
N ARG A 2 56.62 32.15 -1.17
CA ARG A 2 56.99 31.58 -2.49
C ARG A 2 55.82 31.40 -3.48
N PHE A 3 54.60 31.22 -2.96
CA PHE A 3 53.39 30.98 -3.76
C PHE A 3 52.30 32.05 -3.57
N GLY A 4 52.66 33.22 -3.03
CA GLY A 4 51.67 34.25 -2.64
C GLY A 4 50.86 34.82 -3.82
N ALA A 5 51.52 35.07 -4.95
CA ALA A 5 50.88 35.59 -6.16
C ALA A 5 50.00 34.53 -6.83
N THR A 6 50.49 33.29 -6.93
CA THR A 6 49.77 32.16 -7.53
C THR A 6 48.53 31.74 -6.74
N VAL A 7 48.54 31.85 -5.40
CA VAL A 7 47.32 31.65 -4.59
C VAL A 7 46.28 32.73 -4.90
N THR A 8 46.72 33.97 -5.12
CA THR A 8 45.80 35.09 -5.35
C THR A 8 45.13 34.97 -6.71
N THR A 9 45.87 34.56 -7.75
CA THR A 9 45.30 34.28 -9.08
C THR A 9 44.35 33.07 -9.02
N LEU A 10 44.72 32.01 -8.30
CA LEU A 10 43.88 30.83 -8.15
C LEU A 10 42.56 31.10 -7.39
N GLN A 11 42.58 32.01 -6.41
CA GLN A 11 41.37 32.47 -5.70
C GLN A 11 40.48 33.41 -6.54
N GLN A 12 41.04 34.08 -7.55
CA GLN A 12 40.28 34.90 -8.49
C GLN A 12 39.63 34.06 -9.59
N GLU A 13 40.33 33.02 -10.06
CA GLU A 13 39.86 32.12 -11.11
C GLU A 13 38.79 31.13 -10.64
N ILE A 14 38.81 30.75 -9.35
CA ILE A 14 37.90 29.74 -8.82
C ILE A 14 37.14 30.31 -7.61
N PRO A 15 35.89 30.78 -7.80
CA PRO A 15 35.10 31.41 -6.75
C PRO A 15 34.84 30.52 -5.52
N SER A 16 34.74 29.19 -5.70
CA SER A 16 34.53 28.25 -4.58
C SER A 16 35.69 28.25 -3.57
N ILE A 17 36.89 28.56 -4.03
CA ILE A 17 38.14 28.56 -3.26
C ILE A 17 38.28 29.84 -2.41
N GLN A 18 37.49 30.88 -2.69
CA GLN A 18 37.48 32.11 -1.89
C GLN A 18 37.04 31.85 -0.44
N SER A 19 36.20 30.83 -0.22
CA SER A 19 35.78 30.39 1.11
C SER A 19 36.89 29.70 1.91
N MET A 20 37.95 29.25 1.24
CA MET A 20 39.04 28.50 1.85
C MET A 20 40.08 29.44 2.46
N ARG A 21 40.44 29.20 3.73
CA ARG A 21 41.47 30.01 4.42
C ARG A 21 42.79 29.95 3.63
N ARG A 22 43.36 31.13 3.34
CA ARG A 22 44.62 31.31 2.59
C ARG A 22 45.77 30.42 3.07
N ILE A 23 45.87 30.20 4.39
CA ILE A 23 46.88 29.31 5.00
C ILE A 23 46.74 27.86 4.53
N ARG A 24 45.51 27.38 4.36
CA ARG A 24 45.23 26.02 3.89
C ARG A 24 45.61 25.85 2.42
N LEU A 25 45.32 26.85 1.59
CA LEU A 25 45.71 26.86 0.17
C LEU A 25 47.22 26.88 -0.02
N LEU A 26 47.93 27.67 0.79
CA LEU A 26 49.40 27.70 0.76
C LEU A 26 49.99 26.34 1.10
N LYS A 27 49.45 25.63 2.11
CA LYS A 27 49.88 24.26 2.44
C LYS A 27 49.61 23.28 1.31
N ILE A 28 48.45 23.37 0.67
CA ILE A 28 48.11 22.51 -0.47
C ILE A 28 49.08 22.78 -1.64
N MET A 29 49.33 24.04 -1.97
CA MET A 29 50.30 24.40 -3.00
C MET A 29 51.71 23.91 -2.69
N GLU A 30 52.11 23.95 -1.42
CA GLU A 30 53.40 23.43 -0.96
C GLU A 30 53.49 21.90 -1.12
N CYS A 31 52.41 21.15 -0.85
CA CYS A 31 52.36 19.70 -1.08
C CYS A 31 52.52 19.30 -2.55
N PHE A 32 52.05 20.14 -3.47
CA PHE A 32 52.16 19.90 -4.93
C PHE A 32 53.33 20.67 -5.56
N SER A 33 54.30 21.12 -4.76
CA SER A 33 55.49 21.86 -5.25
C SER A 33 55.17 23.11 -6.10
N GLY A 34 53.98 23.68 -5.96
CA GLY A 34 53.50 24.81 -6.75
C GLY A 34 52.86 24.46 -8.09
N ASP A 35 52.64 23.19 -8.41
CA ASP A 35 51.91 22.77 -9.61
C ASP A 35 50.42 23.12 -9.49
N VAL A 36 50.01 24.12 -10.27
CA VAL A 36 48.66 24.69 -10.24
C VAL A 36 47.61 23.70 -10.76
N GLU A 37 47.95 22.84 -11.72
CA GLU A 37 46.99 21.90 -12.30
C GLU A 37 46.67 20.77 -11.31
N GLN A 38 47.69 20.26 -10.62
CA GLN A 38 47.49 19.26 -9.58
C GLN A 38 46.70 19.80 -8.39
N VAL A 39 46.97 21.05 -7.99
CA VAL A 39 46.20 21.74 -6.95
C VAL A 39 44.73 21.90 -7.38
N ARG A 40 44.47 22.30 -8.63
CA ARG A 40 43.10 22.42 -9.17
C ARG A 40 42.37 21.08 -9.13
N LYS A 41 42.99 20.02 -9.63
CA LYS A 41 42.41 18.66 -9.63
C LYS A 41 42.13 18.15 -8.21
N PHE A 42 43.05 18.40 -7.28
CA PHE A 42 42.87 18.04 -5.88
C PHE A 42 41.67 18.77 -5.25
N ILE A 43 41.54 20.07 -5.48
CA ILE A 43 40.46 20.88 -4.91
C ILE A 43 39.12 20.47 -5.49
N GLN A 44 39.04 20.20 -6.79
CA GLN A 44 37.82 19.70 -7.42
C GLN A 44 37.34 18.38 -6.79
N VAL A 45 38.23 17.39 -6.66
CA VAL A 45 37.90 16.10 -6.02
C VAL A 45 37.51 16.27 -4.54
N PHE A 46 38.12 17.24 -3.86
CA PHE A 46 37.79 17.55 -2.47
C PHE A 46 36.40 18.17 -2.34
N GLU A 47 36.03 19.09 -3.22
CA GLU A 47 34.71 19.72 -3.26
C GLU A 47 33.60 18.70 -3.60
N GLU A 48 33.83 17.84 -4.59
CA GLU A 48 32.89 16.77 -4.97
C GLU A 48 32.59 15.85 -3.78
N ARG A 49 33.61 15.38 -3.05
CA ARG A 49 33.41 14.54 -1.85
C ARG A 49 32.69 15.28 -0.73
N HIS A 50 32.97 16.57 -0.54
CA HIS A 50 32.30 17.36 0.48
C HIS A 50 30.84 17.62 0.13
N HIS A 51 30.53 17.84 -1.14
CA HIS A 51 29.17 18.02 -1.62
C HIS A 51 28.34 16.74 -1.43
N GLU A 52 28.89 15.59 -1.85
CA GLU A 52 28.25 14.28 -1.72
C GLU A 52 27.99 13.91 -0.25
N HIS A 53 28.95 14.14 0.64
CA HIS A 53 28.77 13.88 2.06
C HIS A 53 27.73 14.82 2.72
N ASN A 54 27.62 16.06 2.25
CA ASN A 54 26.66 17.02 2.82
C ASN A 54 25.24 16.75 2.32
N GLU A 55 25.07 16.41 1.04
CA GLU A 55 23.78 16.00 0.47
C GLU A 55 23.26 14.74 1.16
N ASN A 56 24.08 13.70 1.27
CA ASN A 56 23.70 12.45 1.94
C ASN A 56 23.32 12.65 3.42
N SER A 57 24.02 13.55 4.12
CA SER A 57 23.71 13.90 5.52
C SER A 57 22.38 14.68 5.64
N SER A 58 22.13 15.62 4.71
CA SER A 58 20.91 16.43 4.71
C SER A 58 19.67 15.60 4.36
N VAL A 59 19.77 14.73 3.35
CA VAL A 59 18.71 13.80 2.93
C VAL A 59 18.40 12.82 4.06
N SER A 60 19.43 12.22 4.69
CA SER A 60 19.24 11.29 5.82
C SER A 60 18.57 11.95 7.03
N ARG A 61 18.89 13.22 7.32
CA ARG A 61 18.23 13.98 8.41
C ARG A 61 16.79 14.32 8.06
N HIS A 62 16.51 14.68 6.81
CA HIS A 62 15.17 15.01 6.37
C HIS A 62 14.25 13.78 6.41
N GLU A 63 14.74 12.64 5.93
CA GLU A 63 14.03 11.34 5.95
C GLU A 63 13.69 10.92 7.38
N LYS A 64 14.66 10.97 8.31
CA LYS A 64 14.42 10.71 9.73
C LYS A 64 13.37 11.64 10.34
N ARG A 65 13.33 12.91 9.91
CA ARG A 65 12.34 13.89 10.40
C ARG A 65 10.93 13.57 9.90
N GLU A 66 10.78 13.15 8.65
CA GLU A 66 9.49 12.74 8.09
C GLU A 66 9.00 11.42 8.69
N GLU A 67 9.89 10.45 8.93
CA GLU A 67 9.54 9.23 9.68
C GLU A 67 9.06 9.52 11.11
N LEU A 68 9.70 10.44 11.81
CA LEU A 68 9.28 10.84 13.15
C LEU A 68 7.91 11.51 13.11
N LYS A 69 7.68 12.45 12.20
CA LYS A 69 6.37 13.11 12.03
C LYS A 69 5.25 12.11 11.76
N THR A 70 5.48 11.15 10.87
CA THR A 70 4.48 10.12 10.54
C THR A 70 4.19 9.19 11.71
N LYS A 71 5.20 8.81 12.49
CA LYS A 71 5.03 8.02 13.73
C LYS A 71 4.18 8.77 14.76
N TYR A 72 4.48 10.03 15.03
CA TYR A 72 3.70 10.85 15.99
C TYR A 72 2.26 11.08 15.51
N ALA A 73 2.06 11.39 14.23
CA ALA A 73 0.72 11.55 13.66
C ALA A 73 -0.11 10.27 13.79
N THR A 74 0.50 9.12 13.52
CA THR A 74 -0.16 7.81 13.66
C THR A 74 -0.51 7.53 15.12
N HIS A 75 0.41 7.78 16.05
CA HIS A 75 0.16 7.59 17.47
C HIS A 75 -1.01 8.46 17.98
N HIS A 76 -1.04 9.73 17.60
CA HIS A 76 -2.12 10.65 17.98
C HIS A 76 -3.49 10.19 17.48
N VAL A 77 -3.58 9.74 16.22
CA VAL A 77 -4.84 9.21 15.66
C VAL A 77 -5.30 7.93 16.38
N VAL A 78 -4.35 7.06 16.75
CA VAL A 78 -4.68 5.84 17.53
C VAL A 78 -5.18 6.21 18.93
N GLN A 79 -4.54 7.19 19.58
CA GLN A 79 -4.95 7.69 20.89
C GLN A 79 -6.39 8.24 20.87
N GLN A 80 -6.70 9.12 19.92
CA GLN A 80 -8.05 9.68 19.76
C GLN A 80 -9.12 8.61 19.52
N LYS A 81 -8.80 7.58 18.72
CA LYS A 81 -9.73 6.46 18.48
C LYS A 81 -9.98 5.65 19.75
N LYS A 82 -8.98 5.52 20.62
CA LYS A 82 -9.10 4.80 21.89
C LYS A 82 -9.96 5.60 22.88
N GLU A 83 -9.69 6.89 23.02
CA GLU A 83 -10.48 7.79 23.88
C GLU A 83 -11.94 7.84 23.44
N LYS A 84 -12.20 8.01 22.13
CA LYS A 84 -13.57 7.98 21.59
C LYS A 84 -14.27 6.64 21.87
N LEU A 85 -13.55 5.53 21.76
CA LEU A 85 -14.12 4.21 22.05
C LEU A 85 -14.45 4.04 23.53
N GLU A 86 -13.60 4.55 24.43
CA GLU A 86 -13.85 4.53 25.88
C GLU A 86 -15.06 5.38 26.25
N GLU A 87 -15.21 6.55 25.63
CA GLU A 87 -16.38 7.42 25.79
C GLU A 87 -17.67 6.73 25.30
N LEU A 88 -17.64 6.11 24.11
CA LEU A 88 -18.79 5.36 23.58
C LEU A 88 -19.13 4.14 24.44
N ASN A 89 -18.12 3.48 25.02
CA ASN A 89 -18.33 2.37 25.93
C ASN A 89 -19.05 2.82 27.21
N ALA A 90 -18.69 3.99 27.75
CA ALA A 90 -19.40 4.57 28.89
C ALA A 90 -20.82 4.99 28.51
N LYS A 91 -21.02 5.62 27.34
CA LYS A 91 -22.33 6.08 26.85
C LYS A 91 -23.33 4.94 26.67
N TYR A 92 -22.86 3.80 26.15
CA TYR A 92 -23.72 2.65 25.84
C TYR A 92 -23.62 1.49 26.87
N ALA A 93 -23.06 1.75 28.05
CA ALA A 93 -22.82 0.72 29.07
C ALA A 93 -24.11 -0.03 29.47
N ASN A 94 -25.22 0.71 29.64
CA ASN A 94 -26.51 0.13 30.01
C ASN A 94 -27.08 -0.77 28.91
N GLN A 95 -26.94 -0.37 27.65
CA GLN A 95 -27.39 -1.11 26.47
C GLN A 95 -26.56 -2.38 26.25
N ILE A 96 -25.25 -2.31 26.53
CA ILE A 96 -24.36 -3.48 26.50
C ILE A 96 -24.78 -4.46 27.58
N ALA A 97 -25.03 -4.00 28.81
CA ALA A 97 -25.50 -4.86 29.89
C ALA A 97 -26.87 -5.50 29.58
N GLN A 98 -27.79 -4.76 28.96
CA GLN A 98 -29.06 -5.32 28.48
C GLN A 98 -28.84 -6.44 27.46
N LEU A 99 -28.01 -6.20 26.44
CA LEU A 99 -27.68 -7.22 25.43
C LEU A 99 -26.97 -8.45 26.02
N GLU A 100 -26.10 -8.26 27.01
CA GLU A 100 -25.46 -9.36 27.73
C GLU A 100 -26.47 -10.17 28.55
N ASN A 101 -27.43 -9.51 29.21
CA ASN A 101 -28.54 -10.16 29.93
C ASN A 101 -29.48 -10.92 28.99
N ASP A 102 -29.66 -10.42 27.76
CA ASP A 102 -30.41 -11.09 26.69
C ASP A 102 -29.63 -12.26 26.06
N GLY A 103 -28.45 -12.59 26.58
CA GLY A 103 -27.62 -13.73 26.15
C GLY A 103 -26.76 -13.46 24.91
N ILE A 104 -26.65 -12.21 24.45
CA ILE A 104 -25.87 -11.83 23.27
C ILE A 104 -24.42 -11.58 23.66
N ILE A 105 -23.62 -12.65 23.69
CA ILE A 105 -22.18 -12.57 24.01
C ILE A 105 -21.39 -12.32 22.72
N ILE A 106 -21.10 -11.06 22.42
CA ILE A 106 -20.22 -10.69 21.30
C ILE A 106 -18.77 -10.71 21.77
N LYS A 107 -17.97 -11.62 21.20
CA LYS A 107 -16.52 -11.75 21.50
C LYS A 107 -15.73 -10.45 21.29
N ASN A 108 -16.19 -9.57 20.40
CA ASN A 108 -15.55 -8.29 20.11
C ASN A 108 -16.45 -7.11 20.54
N LYS A 109 -16.16 -6.56 21.73
CA LYS A 109 -16.88 -5.42 22.31
C LYS A 109 -16.84 -4.16 21.43
N GLN A 110 -15.77 -3.95 20.66
CA GLN A 110 -15.67 -2.77 19.78
C GLN A 110 -16.69 -2.82 18.63
N LEU A 111 -16.95 -4.01 18.09
CA LEU A 111 -17.96 -4.17 17.05
C LEU A 111 -19.37 -3.94 17.61
N LEU A 112 -19.62 -4.39 18.84
CA LEU A 112 -20.88 -4.13 19.51
C LEU A 112 -21.11 -2.63 19.73
N ILE A 113 -20.12 -1.92 20.25
CA ILE A 113 -20.19 -0.47 20.45
C ILE A 113 -20.42 0.27 19.12
N ARG A 114 -19.77 -0.15 18.03
CA ARG A 114 -19.99 0.43 16.69
C ARG A 114 -21.38 0.15 16.13
N LEU A 115 -21.96 -1.01 16.44
CA LEU A 115 -23.34 -1.31 16.05
C LEU A 115 -24.30 -0.41 16.82
N LEU A 116 -24.09 -0.26 18.13
CA LEU A 116 -24.88 0.65 18.97
C LEU A 116 -24.73 2.11 18.55
N GLU A 117 -23.54 2.57 18.17
CA GLU A 117 -23.34 3.93 17.65
C GLU A 117 -24.11 4.15 16.33
N LYS A 118 -24.19 3.12 15.46
CA LYS A 118 -24.93 3.21 14.18
C LYS A 118 -26.44 3.15 14.33
N THR A 119 -26.94 2.48 15.37
CA THR A 119 -28.37 2.36 15.67
C THR A 119 -28.83 3.34 16.74
N ASP A 120 -28.01 4.37 17.04
CA ASP A 120 -28.26 5.38 18.08
C ASP A 120 -28.60 4.80 19.47
N GLY A 121 -28.06 3.62 19.80
CA GLY A 121 -28.29 2.92 21.06
C GLY A 121 -29.57 2.10 21.12
N GLN A 122 -30.24 1.86 19.99
CA GLN A 122 -31.42 1.00 19.94
C GLN A 122 -31.02 -0.48 20.04
N VAL A 123 -31.33 -1.09 21.18
CA VAL A 123 -31.00 -2.47 21.52
C VAL A 123 -31.77 -3.47 20.65
N ASP A 124 -33.05 -3.21 20.35
CA ASP A 124 -33.91 -4.14 19.60
C ASP A 124 -33.50 -4.28 18.13
N VAL A 125 -33.07 -3.18 17.49
CA VAL A 125 -32.54 -3.20 16.12
C VAL A 125 -31.23 -3.99 16.06
N VAL A 126 -30.37 -3.85 17.08
CA VAL A 126 -29.12 -4.64 17.16
C VAL A 126 -29.41 -6.13 17.32
N LYS A 127 -30.41 -6.50 18.14
CA LYS A 127 -30.87 -7.89 18.26
C LYS A 127 -31.35 -8.44 16.92
N GLN A 128 -32.19 -7.69 16.21
CA GLN A 128 -32.71 -8.10 14.90
C GLN A 128 -31.58 -8.32 13.89
N LEU A 129 -30.63 -7.38 13.78
CA LEU A 129 -29.48 -7.51 12.88
C LEU A 129 -28.60 -8.73 13.19
N LEU A 130 -28.43 -9.06 14.47
CA LEU A 130 -27.65 -10.22 14.89
C LEU A 130 -28.37 -11.54 14.58
N ASN A 131 -29.70 -11.57 14.73
CA ASN A 131 -30.52 -12.71 14.37
C ASN A 131 -30.59 -12.92 12.86
N GLU A 132 -30.82 -11.87 12.07
CA GLU A 132 -30.79 -11.95 10.60
C GLU A 132 -29.45 -12.49 10.11
N ARG A 133 -28.34 -12.03 10.71
CA ARG A 133 -27.00 -12.52 10.38
C ARG A 133 -26.77 -13.97 10.80
N LYS A 134 -27.37 -14.40 11.92
CA LYS A 134 -27.32 -15.78 12.39
C LYS A 134 -28.10 -16.68 11.44
N GLU A 135 -29.32 -16.30 11.08
CA GLU A 135 -30.15 -17.02 10.10
C GLU A 135 -29.49 -17.12 8.74
N TYR A 136 -28.84 -16.05 8.26
CA TYR A 136 -28.06 -16.10 7.04
C TYR A 136 -26.96 -17.17 7.17
N ARG A 137 -26.17 -17.16 8.25
CA ARG A 137 -25.13 -18.19 8.44
C ARG A 137 -25.68 -19.59 8.54
N ASP A 138 -26.79 -19.80 9.24
CA ASP A 138 -27.37 -21.12 9.46
C ASP A 138 -27.96 -21.67 8.15
N LYS A 139 -28.64 -20.85 7.34
CA LYS A 139 -29.09 -21.21 5.98
C LYS A 139 -27.93 -21.68 5.11
N TYR A 140 -26.87 -20.87 5.00
CA TYR A 140 -25.70 -21.21 4.17
C TYR A 140 -24.73 -22.25 4.79
N ARG A 141 -24.96 -22.68 6.04
CA ARG A 141 -24.24 -23.77 6.71
C ARG A 141 -24.94 -25.11 6.50
N ASN A 142 -26.27 -25.13 6.55
CA ASN A 142 -27.07 -26.33 6.28
C ASN A 142 -27.01 -26.71 4.79
N GLU A 143 -27.01 -25.73 3.89
CA GLU A 143 -26.73 -25.95 2.46
C GLU A 143 -25.33 -26.54 2.20
N ALA A 144 -24.35 -26.29 3.08
CA ALA A 144 -23.01 -26.87 2.95
C ALA A 144 -22.89 -28.31 3.49
N GLN A 145 -23.91 -28.81 4.21
CA GLN A 145 -23.97 -30.20 4.70
C GLN A 145 -24.85 -31.09 3.82
N ASP A 146 -25.90 -30.56 3.18
CA ASP A 146 -26.78 -31.33 2.27
C ASP A 146 -26.16 -31.66 0.90
N ILE A 147 -25.10 -30.96 0.48
CA ILE A 147 -24.39 -31.24 -0.78
C ILE A 147 -23.58 -32.56 -0.74
N THR A 148 -23.55 -33.27 0.39
CA THR A 148 -22.87 -34.59 0.48
C THR A 148 -23.75 -35.77 0.06
N THR A 149 -25.03 -35.57 -0.28
CA THR A 149 -25.94 -36.74 -0.42
C THR A 149 -26.86 -36.78 -1.64
N GLN A 150 -26.87 -35.82 -2.56
CA GLN A 150 -27.72 -35.94 -3.75
C GLN A 150 -27.05 -35.35 -5.00
N GLU A 151 -26.45 -36.25 -5.79
CA GLU A 151 -26.48 -36.15 -7.24
C GLU A 151 -27.94 -36.12 -7.68
N THR A 152 -28.36 -35.06 -8.37
CA THR A 152 -29.09 -35.10 -9.65
C THR A 152 -29.48 -33.70 -10.10
N ASP A 153 -29.04 -33.40 -11.32
CA ASP A 153 -29.70 -32.61 -12.35
C ASP A 153 -30.14 -31.17 -12.10
N GLU A 154 -29.39 -30.29 -12.78
CA GLU A 154 -29.92 -29.21 -13.62
C GLU A 154 -30.78 -28.16 -12.92
N THR A 155 -30.11 -27.20 -12.27
CA THR A 155 -30.11 -25.75 -12.57
C THR A 155 -29.53 -25.00 -11.36
N GLU A 156 -28.85 -23.86 -11.57
CA GLU A 156 -28.23 -23.01 -10.52
C GLU A 156 -26.84 -23.40 -9.98
N SER A 157 -25.98 -23.95 -10.84
CA SER A 157 -24.52 -23.84 -10.67
C SER A 157 -24.06 -22.43 -11.04
N THR A 158 -23.38 -21.69 -10.13
CA THR A 158 -22.23 -20.78 -10.44
C THR A 158 -21.79 -19.82 -9.32
N LEU A 159 -22.19 -19.96 -8.04
CA LEU A 159 -21.67 -19.04 -6.99
C LEU A 159 -21.05 -19.68 -5.75
N LYS A 160 -20.74 -20.98 -5.76
CA LYS A 160 -20.03 -21.60 -4.63
C LYS A 160 -19.10 -22.73 -5.02
N GLU A 161 -18.39 -22.58 -6.12
CA GLU A 161 -17.22 -23.42 -6.36
C GLU A 161 -16.03 -22.80 -5.60
N ARG A 162 -15.65 -23.41 -4.48
CA ARG A 162 -14.31 -23.20 -3.93
C ARG A 162 -13.33 -23.73 -4.97
N CYS A 163 -12.85 -22.84 -5.84
CA CYS A 163 -11.86 -23.18 -6.85
C CYS A 163 -10.67 -23.84 -6.16
N LYS A 164 -10.48 -25.13 -6.43
CA LYS A 164 -9.17 -25.77 -6.29
C LYS A 164 -8.23 -24.94 -7.18
N LEU A 165 -7.39 -24.13 -6.54
CA LEU A 165 -6.45 -23.28 -7.27
C LEU A 165 -5.54 -24.20 -8.09
N SER A 166 -5.67 -24.16 -9.42
CA SER A 166 -4.65 -24.67 -10.32
C SER A 166 -3.32 -24.01 -9.96
N VAL A 167 -2.21 -24.74 -10.14
CA VAL A 167 -0.85 -24.24 -9.92
C VAL A 167 -0.64 -22.90 -10.67
N ASP A 168 -1.24 -22.77 -11.86
CA ASP A 168 -1.17 -21.56 -12.69
C ASP A 168 -1.94 -20.36 -12.09
N GLY A 169 -3.01 -20.63 -11.35
CA GLY A 169 -3.79 -19.60 -10.65
C GLY A 169 -2.96 -18.93 -9.55
N ILE A 170 -2.14 -19.71 -8.84
CA ILE A 170 -1.27 -19.20 -7.77
C ILE A 170 -0.18 -18.28 -8.34
N ASP A 171 0.43 -18.63 -9.47
CA ASP A 171 1.46 -17.80 -10.09
C ASP A 171 0.87 -16.53 -10.73
N THR A 172 -0.35 -16.61 -11.25
CA THR A 172 -1.10 -15.43 -11.72
C THR A 172 -1.40 -14.47 -10.56
N LEU A 173 -1.79 -14.99 -9.39
CA LEU A 173 -1.97 -14.20 -8.17
C LEU A 173 -0.68 -13.47 -7.74
N LYS A 174 0.48 -14.14 -7.81
CA LYS A 174 1.77 -13.53 -7.48
C LYS A 174 2.10 -12.39 -8.44
N ARG A 175 1.91 -12.58 -9.74
CA ARG A 175 2.14 -11.54 -10.76
C ARG A 175 1.24 -10.32 -10.54
N LEU A 176 -0.04 -10.52 -10.21
CA LEU A 176 -0.97 -9.44 -9.92
C LEU A 176 -0.57 -8.65 -8.66
N ARG A 177 -0.09 -9.35 -7.62
CA ARG A 177 0.44 -8.68 -6.41
C ARG A 177 1.70 -7.88 -6.72
N SER A 178 2.62 -8.41 -7.52
CA SER A 178 3.84 -7.71 -7.96
C SER A 178 3.54 -6.51 -8.86
N ALA A 179 2.43 -6.52 -9.60
CA ALA A 179 1.95 -5.42 -10.42
C ALA A 179 1.19 -4.33 -9.62
N GLY A 180 1.13 -4.43 -8.29
CA GLY A 180 0.49 -3.43 -7.43
C GLY A 180 -1.05 -3.50 -7.42
N VAL A 181 -1.65 -4.60 -7.89
CA VAL A 181 -3.11 -4.76 -7.84
C VAL A 181 -3.55 -5.01 -6.40
N HIS A 182 -4.15 -4.01 -5.78
CA HIS A 182 -4.65 -4.07 -4.41
C HIS A 182 -6.11 -4.54 -4.37
N GLY A 183 -6.40 -5.57 -3.57
CA GLY A 183 -7.74 -6.15 -3.43
C GLY A 183 -7.72 -7.60 -2.93
N ASN A 184 -8.89 -8.19 -2.69
CA ASN A 184 -8.96 -9.62 -2.38
C ASN A 184 -8.59 -10.41 -3.65
N PRO A 185 -7.46 -11.14 -3.64
CA PRO A 185 -6.89 -11.67 -4.86
C PRO A 185 -7.77 -12.76 -5.50
N MET A 186 -8.63 -13.44 -4.74
CA MET A 186 -9.62 -14.37 -5.30
C MET A 186 -10.70 -13.64 -6.09
N LYS A 187 -11.14 -12.47 -5.64
CA LYS A 187 -12.12 -11.64 -6.37
C LYS A 187 -11.51 -11.08 -7.64
N VAL A 188 -10.25 -10.65 -7.58
CA VAL A 188 -9.51 -10.15 -8.74
C VAL A 188 -9.35 -11.26 -9.78
N LEU A 189 -8.98 -12.47 -9.37
CA LEU A 189 -8.85 -13.61 -10.27
C LEU A 189 -10.20 -14.01 -10.91
N ALA A 190 -11.28 -14.03 -10.11
CA ALA A 190 -12.61 -14.32 -10.62
C ALA A 190 -13.09 -13.28 -11.65
N ILE A 191 -12.85 -11.99 -11.40
CA ILE A 191 -13.14 -10.92 -12.37
C ILE A 191 -12.28 -11.09 -13.62
N PHE A 192 -10.99 -11.42 -13.47
CA PHE A 192 -10.08 -11.64 -14.58
C PHE A 192 -10.56 -12.79 -15.47
N HIS A 193 -10.92 -13.95 -14.91
CA HIS A 193 -11.46 -15.07 -15.69
C HIS A 193 -12.78 -14.73 -16.38
N LYS A 194 -13.70 -14.06 -15.68
CA LYS A 194 -14.96 -13.60 -16.26
C LYS A 194 -14.75 -12.60 -17.41
N CYS A 195 -13.77 -11.71 -17.28
CA CYS A 195 -13.40 -10.78 -18.35
C CYS A 195 -12.74 -11.52 -19.53
N ASN A 196 -11.87 -12.51 -19.25
CA ASN A 196 -11.18 -13.26 -20.28
C ASN A 196 -12.17 -14.11 -21.10
N GLU A 197 -13.11 -14.79 -20.45
CA GLU A 197 -14.19 -15.53 -21.10
C GLU A 197 -15.08 -14.61 -21.96
N SER A 198 -15.41 -13.41 -21.46
CA SER A 198 -16.13 -12.40 -22.23
C SER A 198 -15.36 -11.93 -23.47
N ILE A 199 -14.04 -11.77 -23.36
CA ILE A 199 -13.16 -11.40 -24.47
C ILE A 199 -13.10 -12.52 -25.51
N GLU A 200 -12.91 -13.77 -25.08
CA GLU A 200 -12.88 -14.93 -25.97
C GLU A 200 -14.20 -15.09 -26.74
N MET A 201 -15.34 -14.96 -26.06
CA MET A 201 -16.66 -14.98 -26.70
C MET A 201 -16.83 -13.84 -27.73
N THR A 202 -16.30 -12.66 -27.43
CA THR A 202 -16.34 -11.51 -28.34
C THR A 202 -15.45 -11.74 -29.57
N ILE A 203 -14.27 -12.34 -29.40
CA ILE A 203 -13.36 -12.70 -30.49
C ILE A 203 -14.03 -13.71 -31.42
N VAL A 204 -14.64 -14.76 -30.86
CA VAL A 204 -15.34 -15.79 -31.64
C VAL A 204 -16.48 -15.18 -32.45
N ARG A 205 -17.35 -14.37 -31.83
CA ARG A 205 -18.44 -13.68 -32.54
C ARG A 205 -17.91 -12.79 -33.67
N THR A 206 -16.84 -12.04 -33.42
CA THR A 206 -16.22 -11.17 -34.43
C THR A 206 -15.64 -11.98 -35.59
N GLN A 207 -15.06 -13.15 -35.32
CA GLN A 207 -14.57 -14.06 -36.35
C GLN A 207 -15.72 -14.64 -37.18
N GLU A 208 -16.81 -15.08 -36.54
CA GLU A 208 -18.02 -15.56 -37.23
C GLU A 208 -18.64 -14.49 -38.13
N GLU A 209 -18.71 -13.24 -37.67
CA GLU A 209 -19.19 -12.11 -38.48
C GLU A 209 -18.28 -11.84 -39.67
N ARG A 210 -16.96 -11.94 -39.51
CA ARG A 210 -15.99 -11.85 -40.61
C ARG A 210 -16.15 -13.00 -41.61
N TYR A 211 -16.42 -14.22 -41.15
CA TYR A 211 -16.72 -15.35 -42.03
C TYR A 211 -18.05 -15.18 -42.77
N ARG A 212 -19.09 -14.67 -42.10
CA ARG A 212 -20.40 -14.40 -42.75
C ARG A 212 -20.28 -13.30 -43.80
N THR A 213 -19.59 -12.20 -43.47
CA THR A 213 -19.40 -11.08 -44.39
C THR A 213 -18.47 -11.43 -45.55
N SER A 214 -17.46 -12.28 -45.36
CA SER A 214 -16.64 -12.78 -46.46
C SER A 214 -17.41 -13.72 -47.38
N LEU A 215 -18.31 -14.56 -46.85
CA LEU A 215 -19.21 -15.40 -47.66
C LEU A 215 -20.19 -14.57 -48.51
N PHE A 216 -20.68 -13.44 -48.00
CA PHE A 216 -21.55 -12.52 -48.75
C PHE A 216 -20.81 -11.68 -49.80
N ARG A 217 -19.49 -11.57 -49.72
CA ARG A 217 -18.67 -10.80 -50.68
C ARG A 217 -18.21 -11.63 -51.90
N TRP A 218 -18.46 -12.94 -51.90
CA TRP A 218 -18.08 -13.89 -52.95
C TRP A 218 -19.30 -14.54 -53.67
N LYS A 219 -20.50 -13.97 -53.50
CA LYS A 219 -21.67 -14.22 -54.35
C LYS A 219 -21.96 -12.96 -55.16
#